data_AF-A0A2H0CQZ6-F1
#
_entry.id   AF-A0A2H0CQZ6-F1
#
_cell.length_a   1.000
_cell.length_b   1.000
_cell.length_c   1.000
_cell.angle_alpha   90.00
_cell.angle_beta   90.00
_cell.angle_gamma   90.00
#
_symmetry.space_group_name_H-M   'P 1'
#
loop_
_entity.id
_entity.type
_entity.pdbx_description
1 polymer ?
#
loop_
_entity_poly.entity_id
_entity_poly.type
_entity_poly.pdbx_seq_one_letter_code
_entity_poly.pdbx_strand_id
1 'polypeptide(L)'
;MNLPPAVEIDEVICQCYQVTESTIRNAIAKSDLKDIDSVTTACEAGGGCHSCHILIQLFIDQHREKNTPMENLVHDHAQKVKKKGILSRFFKRI
;
A
#
# COMPACT_ATOMS: atom_id res chain seq x y z
N MET A 1 28.84 -15.29 15.38
CA MET A 1 28.11 -16.07 14.35
C MET A 1 27.80 -15.10 13.23
N ASN A 2 28.24 -15.39 12.01
CA ASN A 2 28.01 -14.53 10.86
C ASN A 2 26.68 -14.97 10.23
N LEU A 3 25.62 -14.17 10.39
CA LEU A 3 24.33 -14.44 9.77
C LEU A 3 24.45 -14.06 8.28
N PRO A 4 24.15 -14.95 7.33
CA PRO A 4 24.15 -14.58 5.92
C PRO A 4 23.15 -13.44 5.68
N PRO A 5 23.40 -12.56 4.69
CA PRO A 5 22.48 -11.50 4.35
C PRO A 5 21.09 -12.10 4.06
N ALA A 6 20.05 -11.44 4.57
CA ALA A 6 18.67 -11.84 4.32
C ALA A 6 18.44 -11.89 2.81
N VAL A 7 18.29 -13.10 2.26
CA VAL A 7 17.86 -13.29 0.88
C VAL A 7 16.38 -12.96 0.85
N GLU A 8 16.01 -11.92 0.13
CA GLU A 8 14.61 -11.58 -0.16
C GLU A 8 14.05 -12.65 -1.10
N ILE A 9 13.37 -13.64 -0.54
CA ILE A 9 12.72 -14.72 -1.31
C ILE A 9 11.30 -14.24 -1.65
N ASP A 10 10.98 -14.15 -2.94
CA ASP A 10 9.61 -13.82 -3.39
C ASP A 10 8.73 -15.07 -3.28
N GLU A 11 7.81 -15.06 -2.33
CA GLU A 11 6.99 -16.22 -1.98
C GLU A 11 5.90 -16.50 -3.02
N VAL A 12 5.68 -17.77 -3.35
CA VAL A 12 4.56 -18.20 -4.20
C VAL A 12 3.28 -18.26 -3.39
N ILE A 13 2.36 -17.33 -3.65
CA ILE A 13 1.09 -17.21 -2.94
C ILE A 13 0.00 -18.07 -3.59
N CYS A 14 -0.08 -18.09 -4.92
CA CYS A 14 -1.02 -18.94 -5.64
C CYS A 14 -0.32 -20.19 -6.17
N GLN A 15 -0.43 -21.31 -5.46
CA GLN A 15 0.22 -22.57 -5.87
C GLN A 15 -0.37 -23.17 -7.16
N CYS A 16 -1.64 -22.91 -7.47
CA CYS A 16 -2.28 -23.43 -8.70
C CYS A 16 -1.60 -22.89 -9.97
N TYR A 17 -1.33 -21.58 -10.00
CA TYR A 17 -0.81 -20.87 -11.18
C TYR A 17 0.63 -20.37 -10.96
N GLN A 18 1.27 -20.75 -9.85
CA GLN A 18 2.63 -20.37 -9.49
C GLN A 18 2.85 -18.85 -9.49
N VAL A 19 1.89 -18.09 -8.94
CA VAL A 19 1.95 -16.63 -8.89
C VAL A 19 2.52 -16.17 -7.55
N THR A 20 3.53 -15.30 -7.61
CA THR A 20 4.24 -14.77 -6.44
C THR A 20 3.56 -13.57 -5.79
N GLU A 21 3.93 -13.26 -4.54
CA GLU A 21 3.47 -12.10 -3.81
C GLU A 21 3.76 -10.80 -4.59
N SER A 22 4.99 -10.63 -5.08
CA SER A 22 5.36 -9.42 -5.83
C SER A 22 4.48 -9.22 -7.07
N THR A 23 4.16 -10.30 -7.78
CA THR A 23 3.30 -10.26 -8.97
C THR A 23 1.88 -9.81 -8.63
N ILE A 24 1.28 -10.35 -7.57
CA ILE A 24 -0.07 -9.99 -7.13
C ILE A 24 -0.10 -8.53 -6.68
N ARG A 25 0.86 -8.10 -5.84
CA ARG A 25 0.93 -6.72 -5.35
C ARG A 25 1.15 -5.72 -6.48
N ASN A 26 2.00 -6.05 -7.45
CA ASN A 26 2.23 -5.22 -8.63
C ASN A 26 0.97 -5.09 -9.49
N ALA A 27 0.22 -6.18 -9.68
CA ALA A 27 -1.05 -6.16 -10.40
C ALA A 27 -2.08 -5.25 -9.71
N ILE A 28 -2.23 -5.40 -8.39
CA ILE A 28 -3.11 -4.53 -7.57
C ILE A 28 -2.72 -3.07 -7.73
N ALA A 29 -1.44 -2.74 -7.55
CA ALA A 29 -0.97 -1.35 -7.58
C ALA A 29 -1.02 -0.70 -8.97
N LYS A 30 -0.78 -1.46 -10.05
CA LYS A 30 -0.73 -0.94 -11.42
C LYS A 30 -2.09 -0.44 -11.91
N SER A 31 -3.18 -1.02 -11.42
CA SER A 31 -4.54 -0.75 -11.89
C SER A 31 -5.52 -0.47 -10.76
N ASP A 32 -5.02 -0.25 -9.54
CA ASP A 32 -5.80 0.00 -8.32
C ASP A 32 -6.94 -1.01 -8.10
N LEU A 33 -6.64 -2.30 -8.26
CA LEU A 33 -7.61 -3.39 -8.22
C LEU A 33 -8.28 -3.48 -6.84
N LYS A 34 -9.61 -3.68 -6.80
CA LYS A 34 -10.42 -3.60 -5.57
C LYS A 34 -11.05 -4.91 -5.14
N ASP A 35 -10.96 -5.95 -5.96
CA ASP A 35 -11.60 -7.24 -5.75
C ASP A 35 -10.77 -8.39 -6.36
N ILE A 36 -11.04 -9.61 -5.90
CA ILE A 36 -10.29 -10.81 -6.26
C ILE A 36 -10.51 -11.21 -7.73
N ASP A 37 -11.69 -10.96 -8.29
CA ASP A 37 -12.00 -11.30 -9.69
C ASP A 37 -11.16 -10.45 -10.65
N SER A 38 -10.98 -9.17 -10.31
CA SER A 38 -10.10 -8.25 -11.02
C SER A 38 -8.63 -8.66 -10.89
N VAL A 39 -8.18 -9.11 -9.71
CA VAL A 39 -6.83 -9.67 -9.52
C VAL A 39 -6.64 -10.94 -10.36
N THR A 40 -7.63 -11.84 -10.35
CA THR A 40 -7.62 -13.09 -11.14
C THR A 40 -7.53 -12.78 -12.63
N THR A 41 -8.28 -11.79 -13.11
CA THR A 41 -8.21 -11.34 -14.50
C THR A 41 -6.84 -10.76 -14.85
N ALA A 42 -6.19 -10.09 -13.89
CA ALA A 42 -4.90 -9.42 -14.13
C ALA A 42 -3.69 -10.35 -14.10
N CYS A 43 -3.69 -11.39 -13.26
CA CYS A 43 -2.53 -12.28 -13.08
C CYS A 43 -2.85 -13.75 -12.77
N GLU A 44 -4.08 -14.20 -13.02
CA GLU A 44 -4.57 -15.59 -12.81
C GLU A 44 -4.63 -16.06 -11.34
N ALA A 45 -3.98 -15.36 -10.42
CA ALA A 45 -4.02 -15.66 -8.99
C ALA A 45 -5.46 -15.59 -8.46
N GLY A 46 -5.90 -16.70 -7.87
CA GLY A 46 -7.27 -16.81 -7.34
C GLY A 46 -8.25 -17.51 -8.27
N GLY A 47 -7.88 -17.91 -9.49
CA GLY A 47 -8.80 -18.61 -10.42
C GLY A 47 -8.95 -20.12 -10.18
N GLY A 48 -8.26 -20.68 -9.18
CA GLY A 48 -8.06 -22.13 -9.00
C GLY A 48 -8.80 -22.69 -7.79
N CYS A 49 -8.07 -23.30 -6.83
CA CYS A 49 -8.67 -23.86 -5.61
C CYS A 49 -9.14 -22.82 -4.57
N HIS A 50 -8.90 -21.53 -4.83
CA HIS A 50 -9.25 -20.39 -3.99
C HIS A 50 -8.57 -20.31 -2.61
N SER A 51 -7.65 -21.22 -2.27
CA SER A 51 -6.93 -21.19 -0.98
C SER A 51 -6.11 -19.91 -0.74
N CYS A 52 -5.73 -19.18 -1.79
CA CYS A 52 -4.99 -17.92 -1.68
C CYS A 52 -5.88 -16.67 -1.53
N HIS A 53 -7.22 -16.80 -1.61
CA HIS A 53 -8.14 -15.65 -1.60
C HIS A 53 -8.00 -14.77 -0.36
N ILE A 54 -7.77 -15.35 0.82
CA ILE A 54 -7.56 -14.60 2.07
C ILE A 54 -6.33 -13.69 1.97
N LEU A 55 -5.22 -14.20 1.42
CA LEU A 55 -4.00 -13.41 1.24
C LEU A 55 -4.16 -12.34 0.16
N ILE A 56 -4.84 -12.67 -0.94
CA ILE A 56 -5.16 -11.68 -1.99
C ILE A 56 -6.00 -10.53 -1.41
N GLN A 57 -7.05 -10.84 -0.63
CA GLN A 57 -7.87 -9.83 0.02
C GLN A 57 -7.05 -8.94 0.96
N LEU A 58 -6.16 -9.54 1.76
CA LEU A 58 -5.25 -8.78 2.62
C LEU A 58 -4.36 -7.82 1.82
N PHE A 59 -3.85 -8.23 0.65
CA PHE A 59 -3.03 -7.36 -0.18
C PHE A 59 -3.82 -6.19 -0.78
N ILE A 60 -5.08 -6.42 -1.17
CA ILE A 60 -6.00 -5.38 -1.63
C ILE A 60 -6.25 -4.38 -0.49
N ASP A 61 -6.58 -4.87 0.70
CA ASP A 61 -6.88 -4.02 1.86
C ASP A 61 -5.65 -3.20 2.27
N GLN A 62 -4.47 -3.81 2.32
CA GLN A 62 -3.20 -3.11 2.56
C GLN A 62 -2.92 -2.03 1.52
N HIS A 63 -3.19 -2.29 0.24
CA HIS A 63 -3.04 -1.28 -0.81
C HIS A 63 -4.00 -0.11 -0.59
N ARG A 64 -5.24 -0.38 -0.16
CA ARG A 64 -6.22 0.66 0.13
C ARG A 64 -5.88 1.46 1.38
N GLU A 65 -5.42 0.82 2.45
CA GLU A 65 -5.00 1.50 3.69
C GLU A 65 -3.83 2.45 3.44
N LYS A 66 -2.84 2.04 2.64
CA LYS A 66 -1.77 2.93 2.17
C LYS A 66 -2.31 4.14 1.38
N ASN A 67 -3.47 4.03 0.76
CA ASN A 67 -4.16 5.12 0.06
C ASN A 67 -5.15 5.91 0.94
N THR A 68 -5.27 5.63 2.24
CA THR A 68 -6.17 6.33 3.17
C THR A 68 -5.41 7.33 4.06
N PRO A 69 -6.09 8.26 4.76
CA PRO A 69 -5.77 9.69 4.82
C PRO A 69 -4.59 10.02 5.75
N MET A 70 -3.84 9.06 6.29
CA MET A 70 -2.71 9.40 7.16
C MET A 70 -1.63 10.18 6.40
N GLU A 71 -1.36 9.83 5.14
CA GLU A 71 -0.53 10.68 4.25
C GLU A 71 -1.19 12.05 4.00
N ASN A 72 -2.50 12.10 3.76
CA ASN A 72 -3.22 13.35 3.51
C ASN A 72 -3.29 14.29 4.74
N LEU A 73 -3.40 13.73 5.96
CA LEU A 73 -3.44 14.47 7.23
C LEU A 73 -2.09 15.11 7.54
N VAL A 74 -0.99 14.45 7.18
CA VAL A 74 0.36 15.02 7.31
C VAL A 74 0.54 16.21 6.35
N HIS A 75 -0.01 16.14 5.13
CA HIS A 75 0.06 17.23 4.16
C HIS A 75 -0.82 18.44 4.56
N ASP A 76 -1.99 18.21 5.16
CA ASP A 76 -2.89 19.29 5.58
C ASP A 76 -2.36 20.07 6.80
N HIS A 77 -1.66 19.41 7.72
CA HIS A 77 -1.13 20.07 8.92
C HIS A 77 0.07 20.98 8.64
N ALA A 78 0.81 20.77 7.55
CA ALA A 78 1.96 21.60 7.18
C ALA A 78 1.55 22.97 6.60
N GLN A 79 0.37 23.08 5.99
CA GLN A 79 -0.08 24.33 5.36
C GLN A 79 -0.75 25.31 6.33
N LYS A 80 -1.30 24.83 7.45
CA LYS A 80 -2.04 25.67 8.40
C LYS A 80 -1.16 26.44 9.39
N VAL A 81 0.07 25.98 9.66
CA VAL A 81 1.01 26.62 10.60
C VAL A 81 1.56 27.96 10.05
N LYS A 82 1.52 28.20 8.74
CA LYS A 82 2.02 29.44 8.11
C LYS A 82 1.00 30.58 8.01
N LYS A 83 -0.26 30.40 8.44
CA LYS A 83 -1.25 31.49 8.41
C LYS A 83 -1.30 32.27 9.73
N LYS A 84 -0.33 33.19 9.86
CA LYS A 84 -0.45 34.53 10.50
C LYS A 84 -1.44 34.62 11.67
N GLY A 85 -1.14 33.99 12.80
CA GLY A 85 -1.87 34.18 14.06
C GLY A 85 -1.15 35.16 14.99
N ILE A 86 -1.74 36.35 15.17
CA ILE A 86 -1.61 37.30 16.32
C ILE A 86 -0.22 37.91 16.66
N LEU A 87 0.91 37.24 16.41
CA LEU A 87 2.24 37.74 16.79
C LEU A 87 2.90 38.71 15.79
N SER A 88 2.33 38.88 14.60
CA SER A 88 2.84 39.85 13.61
C SER A 88 2.62 41.32 14.02
N ARG A 89 1.76 41.60 15.01
CA ARG A 89 1.51 42.95 15.52
C ARG A 89 2.45 43.38 16.65
N PHE A 90 3.17 42.46 17.29
CA PHE A 90 4.06 42.78 18.41
C PHE A 90 5.49 43.13 17.99
N PHE A 91 5.96 42.67 16.83
CA PHE A 91 7.34 42.90 16.38
C PHE A 91 7.55 44.16 15.50
N LYS A 92 6.53 45.01 15.31
CA LYS A 92 6.64 46.24 14.50
C LYS A 92 6.70 47.54 15.33
N ARG A 93 7.11 47.46 16.60
CA ARG A 93 7.09 48.60 17.51
C ARG A 93 8.35 48.79 18.36
N ILE A 94 9.50 48.28 17.90
CA ILE A 94 10.84 48.66 18.38
C ILE A 94 11.67 49.07 17.17
#